data_AF-A0A077NY14-F1
#
_entry.id   AF-A0A077NY14-F1
#
_cell.length_a   1.000
_cell.length_b   1.000
_cell.length_c   1.000
_cell.angle_alpha   90.00
_cell.angle_beta   90.00
_cell.angle_gamma   90.00
#
_symmetry.space_group_name_H-M   'P 1'
#
loop_
_entity.id
_entity.type
_entity.pdbx_description
1 polymer ?
#
loop_
_entity_poly.entity_id
_entity_poly.type
_entity_poly.pdbx_seq_one_letter_code
_entity_poly.pdbx_strand_id
1 'polypeptide(L)' 'MEIFTVPTNIAQNNLTQMTLSLSISGITHKKYLTDINKILSVWGNNSVVITTINDCNIYIEKIETGNFFGI' A
#
# COMPACT_ATOMS: atom_id res chain seq x y z
N MET A 1 -12.80 6.94 -3.23
CA MET A 1 -11.54 6.53 -2.61
C MET A 1 -10.52 6.41 -3.71
N GLU A 2 -9.34 6.98 -3.50
CA GLU A 2 -8.23 6.96 -4.46
C GLU A 2 -6.98 6.42 -3.77
N ILE A 3 -6.13 5.74 -4.54
CA ILE A 3 -4.85 5.20 -4.08
C ILE A 3 -3.77 5.70 -5.04
N PHE A 4 -2.81 6.44 -4.50
CA PHE A 4 -1.64 6.93 -5.23
C PHE A 4 -0.42 6.13 -4.80
N THR A 5 0.42 5.77 -5.77
CA THR A 5 1.62 4.97 -5.53
C THR A 5 2.85 5.68 -6.05
N VAL A 6 3.92 5.68 -5.26
CA VAL A 6 5.23 6.16 -5.68
C VAL A 6 6.26 5.05 -5.43
N PRO A 7 7.03 4.62 -6.44
CA PRO A 7 8.13 3.69 -6.22
C PRO A 7 9.17 4.31 -5.29
N THR A 8 9.56 3.62 -4.22
CA THR A 8 10.60 4.08 -3.30
C THR A 8 11.95 3.46 -3.58
N ASN A 9 11.96 2.21 -4.04
CA ASN A 9 13.17 1.55 -4.47
C ASN A 9 12.86 0.59 -5.62
N ILE A 10 13.36 0.92 -6.81
CA ILE A 10 13.53 -0.05 -7.88
C ILE A 10 14.93 -0.59 -7.63
N ALA A 11 15.04 -1.70 -6.91
CA ALA A 11 16.35 -2.29 -6.66
C ALA A 11 16.98 -2.58 -8.03
N GLN A 12 17.97 -1.77 -8.45
CA GLN A 12 18.65 -1.91 -9.75
C GLN A 12 19.29 -3.31 -9.92
N ASN A 13 19.42 -4.06 -8.82
CA ASN A 13 20.12 -5.33 -8.75
C ASN A 13 19.16 -6.53 -8.56
N ASN A 14 17.86 -6.31 -8.34
CA ASN A 14 16.88 -7.37 -8.11
C ASN A 14 15.57 -7.02 -8.84
N LEU A 15 15.53 -7.32 -10.15
CA LEU A 15 14.37 -7.10 -11.03
C LEU A 15 13.09 -7.81 -10.56
N THR A 16 13.20 -8.68 -9.56
CA THR A 16 12.12 -9.49 -8.97
C THR A 16 11.44 -8.81 -7.78
N GLN A 17 11.85 -7.59 -7.39
CA GLN A 17 11.25 -6.87 -6.27
C GLN A 17 11.04 -5.39 -6.57
N MET A 18 9.88 -4.86 -6.15
CA MET A 18 9.54 -3.44 -6.22
C MET A 18 8.93 -2.99 -4.90
N THR A 19 9.47 -1.92 -4.35
CA THR A 19 8.95 -1.31 -3.12
C THR A 19 8.23 0.00 -3.44
N LEU A 20 7.04 0.16 -2.90
CA LEU A 20 6.17 1.31 -3.12
C LEU A 20 5.86 2.03 -1.79
N SER A 21 5.63 3.34 -1.89
CA SER A 21 4.87 4.12 -0.91
C SER A 21 3.46 4.35 -1.42
N LEU A 22 2.47 4.26 -0.53
CA LEU A 22 1.06 4.50 -0.81
C LEU A 22 0.58 5.78 -0.12
N SER A 23 -0.20 6.57 -0.83
CA SER A 23 -1.02 7.64 -0.25
C SER A 23 -2.48 7.37 -0.60
N ILE A 24 -3.34 7.33 0.41
CA ILE A 24 -4.75 6.97 0.27
C ILE A 24 -5.59 8.16 0.70
N SER A 25 -6.56 8.52 -0.15
CA SER A 25 -7.44 9.66 0.07
C SER A 25 -8.89 9.35 -0.28
N GLY A 26 -9.80 10.17 0.26
CA GLY A 26 -11.22 10.17 -0.04
C GLY A 26 -12.06 9.57 1.08
N ILE A 27 -13.27 9.14 0.72
CA ILE A 27 -14.30 8.75 1.69
C ILE A 27 -14.73 7.30 1.43
N THR A 28 -14.97 6.56 2.51
CA THR A 28 -15.59 5.23 2.53
C THR A 28 -16.76 5.20 3.51
N HIS A 29 -17.58 4.14 3.48
CA HIS A 29 -18.55 3.92 4.55
C HIS A 29 -17.84 3.54 5.85
N LYS A 30 -18.31 4.07 6.98
CA LYS A 30 -17.75 3.80 8.31
C LYS A 30 -17.63 2.31 8.64
N LYS A 31 -18.57 1.49 8.17
CA LYS A 31 -18.52 0.02 8.34
C LYS A 31 -17.29 -0.64 7.68
N TYR A 32 -16.73 -0.05 6.64
CA TYR A 32 -15.56 -0.59 5.94
C TYR A 32 -14.24 0.04 6.40
N LEU A 33 -14.28 1.22 7.03
CA LEU A 33 -13.08 1.94 7.45
C LEU A 33 -12.19 1.08 8.36
N THR A 34 -12.80 0.38 9.32
CA THR A 34 -12.06 -0.47 10.27
C THR A 34 -11.35 -1.62 9.57
N ASP A 35 -12.02 -2.31 8.64
CA ASP A 35 -11.41 -3.45 7.94
C ASP A 35 -10.37 -3.01 6.92
N ILE A 36 -10.58 -1.88 6.25
CA ILE A 36 -9.57 -1.27 5.38
C ILE A 36 -8.32 -0.91 6.20
N ASN A 37 -8.46 -0.26 7.35
CA ASN A 37 -7.33 0.09 8.20
C ASN A 37 -6.55 -1.15 8.70
N LYS A 38 -7.23 -2.28 8.96
CA LYS A 38 -6.56 -3.54 9.27
C LYS A 38 -5.72 -4.04 8.10
N ILE A 39 -6.28 -4.05 6.88
CA ILE A 39 -5.54 -4.46 5.67
C ILE A 39 -4.30 -3.58 5.48
N LEU A 40 -4.46 -2.26 5.58
CA LEU A 40 -3.37 -1.30 5.44
C LEU A 40 -2.30 -1.50 6.51
N SER A 41 -2.67 -1.80 7.76
CA SER A 41 -1.69 -2.06 8.83
C SER A 41 -0.81 -3.28 8.55
N VAL A 42 -1.35 -4.31 7.89
CA VAL A 42 -0.58 -5.50 7.48
C VAL A 42 0.34 -5.16 6.31
N TRP A 43 -0.14 -4.40 5.34
CA TRP A 43 0.65 -4.01 4.16
C TRP A 43 1.81 -3.08 4.51
N GLY A 44 1.61 -2.14 5.45
CA GLY A 44 2.66 -1.21 5.89
C GLY A 44 3.83 -1.87 6.64
N ASN A 45 3.75 -3.16 6.91
CA ASN A 45 4.87 -3.94 7.40
C ASN A 45 5.71 -4.39 6.19
N ASN A 46 6.77 -3.64 5.88
CA ASN A 46 7.71 -3.79 4.76
C ASN A 46 8.36 -5.18 4.57
N SER A 47 8.00 -6.16 5.39
CA SER A 47 8.41 -7.56 5.32
C SER A 47 7.44 -8.45 4.54
N VAL A 48 6.24 -7.96 4.18
CA VAL A 48 5.19 -8.76 3.53
C VAL A 48 5.09 -8.44 2.04
N VAL A 49 5.14 -9.49 1.21
CA VAL A 49 4.77 -9.38 -0.22
C VAL A 49 3.26 -9.19 -0.30
N ILE A 50 2.81 -8.04 -0.83
CA ILE A 50 1.37 -7.77 -0.94
C ILE A 50 0.74 -8.43 -2.16
N THR A 51 1.52 -8.57 -3.24
CA THR A 51 1.13 -9.25 -4.48
C THR A 51 2.38 -9.45 -5.36
N THR A 52 2.25 -10.22 -6.43
CA THR A 52 3.29 -10.42 -7.44
C THR A 52 2.71 -10.11 -8.81
N ILE A 53 3.42 -9.30 -9.61
CA ILE A 53 3.03 -8.92 -10.97
C ILE A 53 4.22 -9.16 -11.89
N ASN A 54 4.07 -9.96 -12.94
CA ASN A 54 5.14 -10.30 -13.90
C ASN A 54 6.44 -10.72 -13.20
N ASP A 55 6.33 -11.64 -12.24
CA ASP A 55 7.44 -12.15 -11.41
C ASP A 55 8.17 -11.08 -10.55
N CYS A 56 7.56 -9.89 -10.42
CA CYS A 56 8.00 -8.84 -9.52
C CYS A 56 7.13 -8.82 -8.26
N ASN A 57 7.75 -9.11 -7.12
CA ASN A 57 7.11 -9.04 -5.82
C ASN A 57 6.97 -7.58 -5.39
N ILE A 58 5.75 -7.18 -5.06
CA ILE A 58 5.44 -5.82 -4.62
C ILE A 58 5.43 -5.79 -3.10
N TYR A 59 6.17 -4.83 -2.55
CA TYR A 59 6.23 -4.52 -1.12
C TYR A 59 5.75 -3.09 -0.90
N ILE A 60 5.17 -2.84 0.26
CA ILE A 60 4.78 -1.49 0.68
C ILE A 60 5.68 -1.08 1.85
N GLU A 61 6.41 0.01 1.68
CA GLU A 61 7.29 0.56 2.71
C GLU A 61 6.56 1.53 3.64
N LYS A 62 5.66 2.32 3.08
CA LYS A 62 4.95 3.37 3.81
C LYS A 62 3.53 3.53 3.28
N ILE A 63 2.59 3.80 4.19
CA ILE A 63 1.20 4.11 3.87
C ILE A 63 0.80 5.39 4.58
N GLU A 64 0.27 6.35 3.83
CA GLU A 64 -0.30 7.58 4.36
C GLU A 64 -1.81 7.61 4.14
N THR A 65 -2.57 7.79 5.22
CA THR A 65 -4.04 7.78 5.19
C THR A 65 -4.65 9.07 5.75
N GLY A 66 -3.87 10.15 5.87
CA GLY A 66 -4.29 11.39 6.53
C GLY A 66 -5.53 12.06 5.91
N ASN A 67 -5.81 11.74 4.64
CA ASN A 67 -6.96 12.26 3.90
C ASN A 67 -8.03 11.19 3.61
N PHE A 68 -8.04 10.08 4.36
CA PHE A 68 -8.99 8.98 4.20
C PHE A 68 -9.97 8.90 5.38
N PHE A 69 -11.27 9.07 5.10
CA PHE A 69 -12.30 9.22 6.13
C PHE A 69 -13.47 8.24 5.93
N GLY A 70 -14.13 7.87 7.04
CA GLY A 70 -15.35 7.06 7.02
C GLY A 70 -16.57 7.91 7.36
N ILE A 71 -17.62 7.86 6.53
CA ILE A 71 -18.93 8.47 6.79
C ILE A 71 -20.02 7.44 7.06
#